data_AF-A0A6A7LE46-F1
#
_entry.id   AF-A0A6A7LE46-F1
#
_cell.length_a   1.000
_cell.length_b   1.000
_cell.length_c   1.000
_cell.angle_alpha   90.00
_cell.angle_beta   90.00
_cell.angle_gamma   90.00
#
_symmetry.space_group_name_H-M   'P 1'
#
loop_
_entity.id
_entity.type
_entity.pdbx_description
1 polymer ?
#
loop_
_entity_poly.entity_id
_entity_poly.type
_entity_poly.pdbx_seq_one_letter_code
_entity_poly.pdbx_strand_id
1 'polypeptide(L)'
;MILEGKSYLVFSSMVMNIAGAEWFMIAFVFIILFFGSKRLPSFSKTIGRALAEYQKAKSGIEKEMSSTNIPLIGPKISPITSEREKLEIIAKSLGIEYQSLSDDSLRDMVSRKLQDTS
;
A
#
# COMPACT_ATOMS: atom_id res chain seq x y z
N MET A 1 -28.96 42.65 20.09
CA MET A 1 -28.98 42.08 18.73
C MET A 1 -27.73 41.22 18.38
N ILE A 2 -26.56 41.45 18.98
CA ILE A 2 -25.31 40.69 18.68
C ILE A 2 -25.23 39.31 19.39
N LEU A 3 -26.04 39.04 20.42
CA LEU A 3 -25.97 37.81 21.22
C LEU A 3 -26.61 36.58 20.54
N GLU A 4 -27.60 36.79 19.68
CA GLU A 4 -28.27 35.72 18.92
C GLU A 4 -27.30 35.08 17.91
N GLY A 5 -26.59 35.90 17.12
CA GLY A 5 -25.68 35.46 16.05
C GLY A 5 -24.49 34.61 16.53
N LYS A 6 -23.99 34.86 17.75
CA LYS A 6 -22.86 34.10 18.31
C LYS A 6 -23.27 32.69 18.75
N SER A 7 -24.52 32.49 19.16
CA SER A 7 -25.06 31.17 19.50
C SER A 7 -25.16 30.25 18.28
N TYR A 8 -25.53 30.76 17.11
CA TYR A 8 -25.54 29.98 15.86
C TYR A 8 -24.14 29.55 15.42
N LEU A 9 -23.13 30.39 15.64
CA LEU A 9 -21.74 30.06 15.33
C LEU A 9 -21.18 28.99 16.27
N VAL A 10 -21.55 29.03 17.56
CA VAL A 10 -21.18 27.99 18.54
C VAL A 10 -21.89 26.67 18.25
N PHE A 11 -23.16 26.70 17.83
CA PHE A 11 -23.88 25.51 17.40
C PHE A 11 -23.29 24.92 16.11
N SER A 12 -23.00 25.76 15.11
CA SER A 12 -22.38 25.34 13.85
C SER A 12 -20.98 24.75 14.06
N SER A 13 -20.18 25.32 14.98
CA SER A 13 -18.87 24.76 15.33
C SER A 13 -19.00 23.45 16.11
N MET A 14 -19.98 23.28 17.00
CA MET A 14 -20.25 22.00 17.64
C MET A 14 -20.60 20.90 16.62
N VAL A 15 -21.36 21.21 15.57
CA VAL A 15 -21.70 20.26 14.50
C VAL A 15 -20.51 19.97 13.58
N MET A 16 -19.60 20.94 13.35
CA MET A 16 -18.40 20.74 12.53
C MET A 16 -17.25 20.00 13.24
N ASN A 17 -17.24 19.94 14.58
CA ASN A 17 -16.25 19.16 15.34
C ASN A 17 -16.56 17.64 15.37
N ILE A 18 -17.72 17.24 14.87
CA ILE A 18 -18.11 15.86 14.54
C ILE A 18 -17.39 15.48 13.21
N ALA A 19 -16.07 15.32 13.31
CA ALA A 19 -15.11 15.30 12.20
C ALA A 19 -15.07 13.96 11.41
N GLY A 20 -16.22 13.33 11.19
CA GLY A 20 -16.39 12.21 10.25
C GLY A 20 -16.60 10.84 10.88
N ALA A 21 -16.24 10.65 12.15
CA ALA A 21 -16.46 9.39 12.87
C ALA A 21 -17.97 9.10 13.04
N GLU A 22 -18.78 10.12 13.26
CA GLU A 22 -20.22 10.01 13.41
C GLU A 22 -20.91 9.69 12.08
N TRP A 23 -20.46 10.30 10.97
CA TRP A 23 -20.94 9.96 9.63
C TRP A 23 -20.59 8.53 9.26
N PHE A 24 -19.39 8.08 9.60
CA PHE A 24 -18.98 6.68 9.44
C PHE A 24 -19.89 5.74 10.26
N MET A 25 -20.17 6.07 11.52
CA MET A 25 -21.06 5.28 12.38
C MET A 25 -22.49 5.22 11.84
N ILE A 26 -23.04 6.33 11.36
CA ILE A 26 -24.38 6.39 10.75
C ILE A 26 -24.43 5.48 9.51
N ALA A 27 -23.45 5.59 8.62
CA ALA A 27 -23.36 4.75 7.42
C ALA A 27 -23.22 3.26 7.78
N PHE A 28 -22.40 2.94 8.77
CA PHE A 28 -22.19 1.57 9.24
C PHE A 28 -23.47 0.95 9.81
N VAL A 29 -24.18 1.68 10.67
CA VAL A 29 -25.47 1.26 11.24
C VAL A 29 -26.52 1.09 10.14
N PHE A 30 -26.57 2.01 9.17
CA PHE A 30 -27.49 1.92 8.03
C PHE A 30 -27.24 0.66 7.20
N ILE A 31 -25.97 0.35 6.90
CA ILE A 31 -25.60 -0.88 6.17
C ILE A 31 -26.01 -2.13 6.97
N ILE A 32 -25.76 -2.17 8.28
CA ILE A 32 -26.16 -3.29 9.14
C ILE A 32 -27.68 -3.48 9.15
N LEU A 33 -28.45 -2.40 9.21
CA LEU A 33 -29.92 -2.46 9.21
C LEU A 33 -30.47 -2.92 7.86
N PHE A 34 -29.95 -2.40 6.75
CA PHE A 34 -30.41 -2.76 5.40
C PHE A 34 -30.00 -4.17 4.98
N PHE A 35 -28.75 -4.57 5.23
CA PHE A 35 -28.27 -5.92 4.91
C PHE A 35 -28.65 -6.95 5.97
N GLY A 36 -28.95 -6.51 7.19
CA GLY A 36 -29.19 -7.34 8.35
C GLY A 36 -27.92 -8.01 8.90
N SER A 37 -27.93 -8.34 10.18
CA SER A 37 -26.82 -9.01 10.89
C SER A 37 -26.47 -10.41 10.35
N LYS A 38 -27.34 -11.01 9.52
CA LYS A 38 -27.14 -12.36 8.95
C LYS A 38 -26.27 -12.37 7.70
N ARG A 39 -26.24 -11.28 6.91
CA ARG A 39 -25.51 -11.22 5.63
C ARG A 39 -24.06 -10.82 5.80
N LEU A 40 -23.77 -9.90 6.71
CA LEU A 40 -22.40 -9.49 7.08
C LEU A 40 -21.45 -10.67 7.41
N PRO A 41 -21.78 -11.59 8.34
CA PRO A 41 -20.87 -12.69 8.68
C PRO A 41 -20.66 -13.66 7.52
N SER A 42 -21.65 -13.83 6.64
CA SER A 42 -21.50 -14.68 5.45
C SER A 42 -20.54 -14.05 4.41
N PHE A 43 -20.62 -12.73 4.22
CA PHE A 43 -19.75 -12.00 3.29
C PHE A 43 -18.30 -11.96 3.78
N SER A 44 -18.08 -11.71 5.07
CA SER A 44 -16.74 -11.75 5.68
C SER A 44 -16.07 -13.12 5.55
N LYS A 45 -16.85 -14.21 5.69
CA LYS A 45 -16.33 -15.57 5.50
C LYS A 45 -15.86 -15.80 4.05
N THR A 46 -16.60 -15.29 3.07
CA THR A 46 -16.23 -15.40 1.65
C THR A 46 -15.00 -14.56 1.32
N ILE A 47 -14.95 -13.29 1.74
CA ILE A 47 -13.77 -12.43 1.55
C ILE A 47 -12.55 -13.00 2.26
N GLY A 48 -12.73 -13.47 3.50
CA GLY A 48 -11.65 -14.08 4.28
C GLY A 48 -11.11 -15.34 3.61
N ARG A 49 -11.98 -16.20 3.07
CA ARG A 49 -11.56 -17.37 2.29
C ARG A 49 -10.83 -16.97 1.01
N ALA A 50 -11.34 -16.00 0.25
CA ALA A 50 -10.70 -15.53 -0.97
C ALA A 50 -9.31 -14.92 -0.70
N LEU A 51 -9.17 -14.10 0.34
CA LEU A 51 -7.87 -13.56 0.75
C LEU A 51 -6.92 -14.65 1.26
N ALA A 52 -7.43 -15.65 1.98
CA ALA A 52 -6.63 -16.78 2.46
C ALA A 52 -6.12 -17.66 1.32
N GLU A 53 -6.99 -17.98 0.36
CA GLU A 53 -6.62 -18.72 -0.86
C GLU A 53 -5.65 -17.91 -1.72
N TYR A 54 -5.86 -16.60 -1.87
CA TYR A 54 -4.93 -15.70 -2.56
C TYR A 54 -3.54 -15.69 -1.90
N GLN A 55 -3.47 -15.56 -0.57
CA GLN A 55 -2.20 -15.60 0.14
C GLN A 55 -1.52 -16.97 0.01
N LYS A 56 -2.28 -18.06 0.06
CA LYS A 56 -1.75 -19.43 -0.14
C LYS A 56 -1.18 -19.60 -1.54
N ALA A 57 -1.92 -19.18 -2.57
CA ALA A 57 -1.45 -19.20 -3.96
C ALA A 57 -0.22 -18.31 -4.15
N LYS A 58 -0.23 -17.08 -3.63
CA LYS A 58 0.91 -16.15 -3.66
C LYS A 58 2.15 -16.76 -3.00
N SER A 59 2.00 -17.40 -1.83
CA SER A 59 3.13 -18.03 -1.13
C SER A 59 3.69 -19.25 -1.87
N GLY A 60 2.82 -20.03 -2.54
CA GLY A 60 3.25 -21.11 -3.42
C GLY A 60 4.02 -20.57 -4.63
N ILE A 61 3.49 -19.51 -5.26
CA ILE A 61 4.12 -18.83 -6.38
C ILE A 61 5.47 -18.22 -5.98
N GLU A 62 5.57 -17.52 -4.86
CA GLU A 62 6.84 -16.95 -4.38
C GLU A 62 7.89 -18.03 -4.10
N LYS A 63 7.48 -19.18 -3.56
CA LYS A 63 8.38 -20.31 -3.31
C LYS A 63 8.89 -20.95 -4.60
N GLU A 64 8.06 -21.01 -5.64
CA GLU A 64 8.43 -21.51 -6.98
C GLU A 64 9.19 -20.47 -7.83
N MET A 65 8.95 -19.18 -7.61
CA MET A 65 9.67 -18.07 -8.26
C MET A 65 11.03 -17.79 -7.60
N SER A 66 11.17 -18.01 -6.29
CA SER A 66 12.49 -17.91 -5.64
C SER A 66 13.42 -19.04 -6.09
N SER A 67 12.90 -20.14 -6.64
CA SER A 67 13.68 -21.22 -7.24
C SER A 67 13.80 -21.12 -8.77
N THR A 68 12.98 -20.30 -9.44
CA THR A 68 12.98 -20.18 -10.90
C THR A 68 13.05 -18.71 -11.32
N ASN A 69 14.18 -18.31 -11.91
CA ASN A 69 14.44 -16.97 -12.47
C ASN A 69 13.52 -16.63 -13.66
N ILE A 70 12.20 -16.59 -13.47
CA ILE A 70 11.26 -16.14 -14.50
C ILE A 70 10.98 -14.65 -14.27
N PRO A 71 11.39 -13.76 -15.21
CA PRO A 71 11.12 -12.34 -15.11
C PRO A 71 9.67 -12.09 -15.53
N LEU A 72 8.75 -12.09 -14.56
CA LEU A 72 7.37 -11.65 -14.80
C LEU A 72 7.23 -10.16 -14.51
N ILE A 73 6.62 -9.47 -15.47
CA ILE A 73 6.27 -8.03 -15.47
C ILE A 73 5.14 -7.84 -14.45
N GLY A 74 5.52 -7.69 -13.18
CA GLY A 74 4.64 -7.31 -12.08
C GLY A 74 5.41 -6.42 -11.10
N PRO A 75 4.74 -5.63 -10.24
CA PRO A 75 5.45 -4.85 -9.24
C PRO A 75 6.17 -5.84 -8.31
N LYS A 76 7.49 -5.78 -8.26
CA LYS A 76 8.30 -6.53 -7.30
C LYS A 76 8.01 -5.96 -5.90
N ILE A 77 7.08 -6.56 -5.17
CA ILE A 77 6.66 -6.11 -3.82
C ILE A 77 7.49 -6.77 -2.71
N SER A 78 8.66 -7.33 -3.04
CA SER A 78 9.59 -7.83 -2.03
C SER A 78 10.17 -6.62 -1.27
N PRO A 79 10.25 -6.68 0.07
CA PRO A 79 11.01 -5.70 0.83
C PRO A 79 12.44 -5.66 0.27
N ILE A 80 12.92 -4.46 -0.08
CA ILE A 80 14.30 -4.28 -0.56
C ILE A 80 15.22 -4.50 0.64
N THR A 81 15.70 -5.73 0.81
CA THR A 81 16.48 -6.14 1.99
C THR A 81 17.98 -5.99 1.79
N SER A 82 18.47 -6.14 0.56
CA SER A 82 19.91 -6.13 0.26
C SER A 82 20.40 -4.78 -0.27
N GLU A 83 21.64 -4.41 0.06
CA GLU A 83 22.31 -3.25 -0.53
C GLU A 83 22.46 -3.41 -2.06
N ARG A 84 22.77 -4.63 -2.51
CA ARG A 84 22.83 -5.00 -3.92
C ARG A 84 21.56 -4.60 -4.67
N GLU A 85 20.39 -4.98 -4.16
CA GLU A 85 19.10 -4.66 -4.82
C GLU A 85 18.81 -3.15 -4.88
N LYS A 86 19.22 -2.39 -3.85
CA LYS A 86 19.14 -0.91 -3.90
C LYS A 86 19.99 -0.35 -5.02
N LEU A 87 21.23 -0.85 -5.15
CA LEU A 87 22.15 -0.44 -6.20
C LEU A 87 21.62 -0.79 -7.60
N GLU A 88 20.98 -1.95 -7.76
CA GLU A 88 20.38 -2.38 -9.02
C GLU A 88 19.19 -1.50 -9.45
N ILE A 89 18.33 -1.09 -8.51
CA ILE A 89 17.22 -0.17 -8.80
C ILE A 89 17.74 1.19 -9.27
N ILE A 90 18.78 1.69 -8.60
CA ILE A 90 19.42 2.97 -8.96
C ILE A 90 20.11 2.83 -10.33
N ALA A 91 20.87 1.76 -10.55
CA ALA A 91 21.52 1.48 -11.83
C ALA A 91 20.51 1.40 -12.98
N LYS A 92 19.39 0.71 -12.78
CA LYS A 92 18.27 0.65 -13.74
C LYS A 92 17.68 2.03 -14.03
N SER A 93 17.52 2.86 -13.01
CA SER A 93 17.01 4.23 -13.15
C SER A 93 17.97 5.15 -13.88
N LEU A 94 19.28 4.89 -13.78
CA LEU A 94 20.35 5.62 -14.46
C LEU A 94 20.69 5.04 -15.85
N GLY A 95 20.01 3.98 -16.28
CA GLY A 95 20.27 3.32 -17.57
C GLY A 95 21.59 2.56 -17.63
N ILE A 96 22.12 2.12 -16.49
CA ILE A 96 23.36 1.34 -16.39
C ILE A 96 23.03 -0.15 -16.55
N GLU A 97 23.75 -0.88 -17.39
CA GLU A 97 23.69 -2.35 -17.40
C GLU A 97 24.48 -2.93 -16.20
N TYR A 98 23.80 -3.68 -15.33
CA TYR A 98 24.38 -4.16 -14.06
C TYR A 98 24.38 -5.69 -13.89
N GLN A 99 23.82 -6.44 -14.84
CA GLN A 99 23.54 -7.87 -14.70
C GLN A 99 24.82 -8.73 -14.58
N SER A 100 25.94 -8.28 -15.16
CA SER A 100 27.24 -8.98 -15.12
C SER A 100 28.26 -8.34 -14.16
N LEU A 101 27.87 -7.30 -13.43
CA LEU A 101 28.79 -6.56 -12.56
C LEU A 101 28.85 -7.19 -11.17
N SER A 102 30.04 -7.17 -10.57
CA SER A 102 30.22 -7.42 -9.14
C SER A 102 29.66 -6.26 -8.31
N ASP A 103 29.33 -6.52 -7.05
CA ASP A 103 28.77 -5.52 -6.12
C ASP A 103 29.64 -4.26 -6.04
N ASP A 104 30.95 -4.43 -5.96
CA ASP A 104 31.92 -3.33 -5.86
C ASP A 104 31.95 -2.47 -7.13
N SER A 105 31.99 -3.12 -8.30
CA SER A 105 31.99 -2.41 -9.59
C SER A 105 30.66 -1.72 -9.87
N LEU A 106 29.54 -2.35 -9.48
CA LEU A 106 28.21 -1.75 -9.59
C LEU A 106 28.09 -0.49 -8.73
N ARG A 107 28.60 -0.52 -7.50
CA ARG A 107 28.63 0.62 -6.59
C ARG A 107 29.44 1.78 -7.17
N ASP A 108 30.63 1.49 -7.70
CA ASP A 108 31.49 2.51 -8.32
C ASP A 108 30.81 3.16 -9.53
N MET A 109 30.20 2.36 -10.42
CA MET A 109 29.49 2.87 -11.58
C MET A 109 28.27 3.75 -11.22
N VAL A 110 27.46 3.32 -10.24
CA VAL A 110 26.32 4.11 -9.76
C VAL A 110 26.80 5.44 -9.16
N SER A 111 27.84 5.40 -8.31
CA SER A 111 28.41 6.62 -7.70
C SER A 111 28.92 7.61 -8.75
N ARG A 112 29.68 7.12 -9.74
CA ARG A 112 30.19 7.97 -10.83
C ARG A 112 29.07 8.61 -11.63
N LYS A 113 28.08 7.81 -12.03
CA LYS A 113 26.98 8.30 -12.87
C LYS A 113 26.09 9.32 -12.16
N LEU A 114 25.92 9.20 -10.84
CA LEU A 114 25.21 10.20 -10.02
C LEU A 114 25.98 11.52 -9.93
N GLN A 115 27.31 11.47 -9.84
CA GLN A 115 28.15 12.68 -9.85
C GLN A 115 28.09 13.39 -11.20
N ASP A 116 28.09 12.64 -12.30
CA ASP A 116 27.96 13.20 -13.66
C ASP A 116 26.57 13.81 -13.95
N THR A 117 25.55 13.43 -13.17
CA THR A 117 24.17 13.90 -13.32
C THR A 117 23.85 15.09 -12.40
N SER A 118 24.78 15.48 -11.52
CA SER A 118 24.69 16.65 -10.63
C SER A 118 25.35 17.88 -11.26
#